data_AF-A0A6B2DKS4-F1
#
_entry.id   AF-A0A6B2DKS4-F1
#
_cell.length_a   1.000
_cell.length_b   1.000
_cell.length_c   1.000
_cell.angle_alpha   90.00
_cell.angle_beta   90.00
_cell.angle_gamma   90.00
#
_symmetry.space_group_name_H-M   'P 1'
#
loop_
_entity.id
_entity.type
_entity.pdbx_description
1 polymer ?
#
loop_
_entity_poly.entity_id
_entity_poly.type
_entity_poly.pdbx_seq_one_letter_code
_entity_poly.pdbx_strand_id
1 'polypeptide(L)'
;STELTAADPARPSEPAVRVTARAVSPVLAAAEPITVRGGQGFDISGAIAVRLPSGRWLTVSGPRPESELIAVANGLQLDPAPDYRWLGRATS
;
A
#
# COMPACT_ATOMS: atom_id res chain seq x y z
N SER A 1 7.12 -10.96 1.23
CA SER A 1 6.31 -9.72 1.22
C SER A 1 7.10 -8.62 0.57
N THR A 2 6.46 -7.57 0.06
CA THR A 2 7.14 -6.36 -0.44
C THR A 2 6.74 -5.21 0.48
N GLU A 3 7.69 -4.37 0.85
CA GLU A 3 7.45 -3.23 1.74
C GLU A 3 8.11 -1.98 1.18
N LEU A 4 7.43 -0.85 1.30
CA LEU A 4 7.89 0.48 0.91
C LEU A 4 7.57 1.45 2.04
N THR A 5 8.47 2.40 2.29
CA THR A 5 8.23 3.51 3.20
C THR A 5 8.50 4.81 2.45
N ALA A 6 7.58 5.76 2.53
CA ALA A 6 7.65 7.03 1.84
C ALA A 6 7.48 8.18 2.82
N ALA A 7 8.48 9.06 2.88
CA ALA A 7 8.39 10.34 3.57
C ALA A 7 7.89 11.42 2.61
N ASP A 8 7.16 12.40 3.13
CA ASP A 8 6.70 13.55 2.35
C ASP A 8 7.72 14.69 2.49
N PRO A 9 8.49 15.01 1.42
CA PRO A 9 9.52 16.06 1.51
C PRO A 9 8.93 17.46 1.73
N ALA A 10 7.66 17.69 1.37
CA ALA A 10 6.98 18.95 1.63
C ALA A 10 6.52 19.06 3.09
N ARG A 11 6.40 17.93 3.80
CA ARG A 11 5.99 17.83 5.20
C ARG A 11 6.99 16.98 6.00
N PRO A 12 8.23 17.47 6.21
CA PRO A 12 9.31 16.67 6.79
C PRO A 12 9.08 16.29 8.26
N SER A 13 8.22 17.03 8.97
CA SER A 13 7.83 16.71 10.35
C SER A 13 6.73 15.64 10.43
N GLU A 14 6.06 15.33 9.32
CA GLU A 14 5.07 14.26 9.30
C GLU A 14 5.74 12.90 9.18
N PRO A 15 5.29 11.88 9.94
CA PRO A 15 5.84 10.55 9.82
C PRO A 15 5.59 9.95 8.43
N ALA A 16 6.52 9.09 8.03
CA ALA A 16 6.46 8.39 6.77
C ALA A 16 5.27 7.40 6.72
N VAL A 17 4.70 7.25 5.53
CA VAL A 17 3.69 6.24 5.25
C VAL A 17 4.39 4.93 4.92
N ARG A 18 3.87 3.83 5.48
CA ARG A 18 4.33 2.48 5.20
C ARG A 18 3.32 1.77 4.31
N VAL A 19 3.82 1.14 3.27
CA VAL A 19 3.04 0.33 2.34
C VAL A 19 3.58 -1.08 2.33
N THR A 20 2.70 -2.06 2.48
CA THR A 20 3.09 -3.46 2.48
C THR A 20 2.20 -4.27 1.55
N ALA A 21 2.79 -5.04 0.64
CA ALA A 21 2.09 -5.98 -0.23
C ALA A 21 2.44 -7.43 0.17
N ARG A 22 1.45 -8.22 0.60
CA ARG A 22 1.63 -9.61 1.05
C ARG A 22 0.62 -10.55 0.38
N ALA A 23 0.91 -11.84 0.32
CA ALA A 23 -0.06 -12.83 -0.16
C ALA A 23 -1.15 -13.14 0.90
N VAL A 24 -0.78 -13.02 2.18
CA VAL A 24 -1.65 -13.31 3.32
C VAL A 24 -2.57 -12.13 3.60
N SER A 25 -3.84 -12.41 3.88
CA SER A 25 -4.81 -11.41 4.33
C SER A 25 -4.40 -10.82 5.69
N PRO A 26 -4.54 -9.51 5.89
CA PRO A 26 -4.51 -8.96 7.24
C PRO A 26 -5.71 -9.48 8.06
N VAL A 27 -5.64 -9.31 9.37
CA VAL A 27 -6.75 -9.60 10.27
C VAL A 27 -7.81 -8.52 10.04
N LEU A 28 -8.97 -8.90 9.49
CA LEU A 28 -10.08 -8.00 9.17
C LEU A 28 -11.17 -7.97 10.25
N ALA A 29 -10.90 -8.54 11.44
CA ALA A 29 -11.88 -8.56 12.52
C ALA A 29 -12.21 -7.12 12.95
N ALA A 30 -13.51 -6.75 12.85
CA ALA A 30 -14.01 -5.39 13.08
C ALA A 30 -13.51 -4.31 12.10
N ALA A 31 -13.05 -4.69 10.91
CA ALA A 31 -12.63 -3.73 9.90
C ALA A 31 -13.84 -3.06 9.23
N GLU A 32 -13.79 -1.74 9.06
CA GLU A 32 -14.85 -0.96 8.43
C GLU A 32 -14.70 -1.01 6.90
N PRO A 33 -15.74 -1.40 6.14
CA PRO A 33 -15.65 -1.44 4.68
C PRO A 33 -15.63 -0.02 4.11
N ILE A 34 -14.67 0.25 3.24
CA ILE A 34 -14.46 1.54 2.58
C ILE A 34 -14.23 1.36 1.09
N THR A 35 -14.34 2.45 0.31
CA THR A 35 -14.04 2.41 -1.12
C THR A 35 -12.58 2.79 -1.37
N VAL A 36 -11.81 1.86 -1.95
CA VAL A 36 -10.39 2.04 -2.28
C VAL A 36 -10.13 1.46 -3.67
N ARG A 37 -9.49 2.24 -4.53
CA ARG A 37 -9.18 1.91 -5.94
C ARG A 37 -10.39 1.53 -6.77
N GLY A 38 -11.55 2.12 -6.50
CA GLY A 38 -12.81 1.78 -7.17
C GLY A 38 -13.37 0.42 -6.78
N GLY A 39 -12.82 -0.24 -5.76
CA GLY A 39 -13.31 -1.49 -5.20
C GLY A 39 -13.45 -1.42 -3.67
N GLN A 40 -13.73 -2.57 -3.06
CA GLN A 40 -13.81 -2.68 -1.61
C GLN A 40 -12.41 -2.73 -0.99
N GLY A 41 -12.17 -1.80 -0.08
CA GLY A 41 -11.09 -1.84 0.91
C GLY A 41 -11.65 -1.93 2.32
N PHE A 42 -10.75 -1.90 3.29
CA PHE A 42 -11.07 -1.99 4.71
C PHE A 42 -10.17 -1.04 5.50
N ASP A 43 -10.73 -0.28 6.44
CA ASP A 43 -9.94 0.35 7.50
C ASP A 43 -9.78 -0.63 8.67
N ILE A 44 -8.53 -0.85 9.07
CA ILE A 44 -8.11 -1.75 10.13
C ILE A 44 -7.32 -0.93 11.16
N SER A 45 -8.05 -0.26 12.06
CA SER A 45 -7.47 0.50 13.17
C SER A 45 -6.44 1.55 12.71
N GLY A 46 -6.78 2.36 11.71
CA GLY A 46 -5.87 3.38 11.14
C GLY A 46 -4.92 2.82 10.08
N ALA A 47 -5.32 1.76 9.39
CA ALA A 47 -4.58 1.17 8.29
C ALA A 47 -5.52 0.71 7.19
N ILE A 48 -5.24 1.13 5.96
CA ILE A 48 -6.07 0.82 4.80
C ILE A 48 -5.58 -0.47 4.15
N ALA A 49 -6.43 -1.50 4.15
CA ALA A 49 -6.20 -2.73 3.44
C ALA A 49 -7.05 -2.84 2.18
N VAL A 50 -6.45 -3.26 1.08
CA VAL A 50 -7.16 -3.52 -0.18
C VAL A 50 -6.65 -4.79 -0.83
N ARG A 51 -7.57 -5.58 -1.39
CA ARG A 51 -7.22 -6.76 -2.16
C ARG A 51 -6.93 -6.37 -3.60
N LEU A 52 -5.73 -6.71 -4.06
CA LEU A 52 -5.27 -6.43 -5.42
C LEU A 52 -5.80 -7.49 -6.40
N PRO A 53 -5.89 -7.17 -7.71
CA PRO A 53 -6.27 -8.15 -8.73
C PRO A 53 -5.36 -9.39 -8.78
N SER A 54 -4.10 -9.25 -8.38
CA SER A 54 -3.15 -10.36 -8.23
C SER A 54 -3.47 -11.33 -7.08
N GLY A 55 -4.52 -11.05 -6.28
CA GLY A 55 -4.89 -11.79 -5.09
C GLY A 55 -4.09 -11.42 -3.84
N ARG A 56 -3.04 -10.60 -3.97
CA ARG A 56 -2.25 -10.05 -2.85
C ARG A 56 -3.04 -8.98 -2.12
N TRP A 57 -2.70 -8.78 -0.85
CA TRP A 57 -3.20 -7.72 -0.01
C TRP A 57 -2.19 -6.58 0.06
N LEU A 58 -2.65 -5.37 -0.21
CA LEU A 58 -1.93 -4.12 0.02
C LEU A 58 -2.43 -3.52 1.34
N THR A 59 -1.52 -3.13 2.22
CA THR A 59 -1.83 -2.42 3.46
C THR A 59 -1.04 -1.13 3.51
N VAL A 60 -1.73 -0.01 3.70
CA VAL A 60 -1.16 1.33 3.83
C VAL A 60 -1.40 1.80 5.25
N SER A 61 -0.33 2.10 5.99
CA SER A 61 -0.43 2.51 7.39
C SER A 61 0.51 3.66 7.69
N GLY A 62 0.15 4.43 8.71
CA GLY A 62 0.93 5.57 9.19
C GLY A 62 0.06 6.46 10.07
N PRO A 63 0.66 7.34 10.88
CA PRO A 63 -0.06 8.28 11.72
C PRO A 63 -0.57 9.45 10.87
N ARG A 64 -1.45 9.15 9.91
CA ARG A 64 -2.11 10.11 9.01
C ARG A 64 -3.61 9.88 9.03
N PRO A 65 -4.42 10.89 8.68
CA PRO A 65 -5.86 10.71 8.53
C PRO A 65 -6.19 9.60 7.54
N GLU A 66 -7.30 8.90 7.77
CA GLU A 66 -7.81 7.83 6.90
C GLU A 66 -7.88 8.27 5.44
N SER A 67 -8.42 9.47 5.17
CA SER A 67 -8.56 10.03 3.83
C SER A 67 -7.22 10.18 3.10
N GLU A 68 -6.14 10.51 3.80
CA GLU A 68 -4.80 10.57 3.22
C GLU A 68 -4.27 9.16 2.92
N LEU A 69 -4.48 8.20 3.81
CA LEU A 69 -4.07 6.81 3.56
C LEU A 69 -4.83 6.20 2.38
N ILE A 70 -6.12 6.52 2.23
CA ILE A 70 -6.94 6.15 1.06
C ILE A 70 -6.37 6.82 -0.20
N ALA A 71 -6.00 8.10 -0.16
CA ALA A 71 -5.39 8.78 -1.29
C ALA A 71 -4.06 8.13 -1.72
N VAL A 72 -3.21 7.78 -0.76
CA VAL A 72 -1.97 7.02 -1.03
C VAL A 72 -2.31 5.65 -1.63
N ALA A 73 -3.25 4.92 -1.04
CA ALA A 73 -3.69 3.64 -1.55
C ALA A 73 -4.22 3.74 -2.99
N ASN A 74 -4.95 4.80 -3.34
CA ASN A 74 -5.45 5.07 -4.68
C ASN A 74 -4.35 5.43 -5.68
N GLY A 75 -3.42 6.29 -5.29
CA GLY A 75 -2.36 6.81 -6.17
C GLY A 75 -1.21 5.85 -6.44
N LEU A 76 -1.07 4.79 -5.63
CA LEU A 76 0.07 3.90 -5.73
C LEU A 76 0.06 3.11 -7.06
N GLN A 77 1.15 3.17 -7.81
CA GLN A 77 1.29 2.41 -9.05
C GLN A 77 1.99 1.09 -8.74
N LEU A 78 1.29 -0.03 -9.02
CA LEU A 78 1.87 -1.36 -8.93
C LEU A 78 2.19 -1.79 -10.35
N ASP A 79 3.48 -1.82 -10.71
CA ASP A 79 3.90 -2.29 -12.01
C ASP A 79 3.57 -3.80 -12.14
N PRO A 80 2.68 -4.20 -13.07
CA PRO A 80 2.30 -5.60 -13.24
C PRO A 80 3.42 -6.46 -13.85
N ALA A 81 4.42 -5.86 -14.50
CA ALA A 81 5.51 -6.56 -15.16
C ALA A 81 6.71 -5.61 -15.34
N PRO A 82 7.50 -5.37 -14.28
CA PRO A 82 8.59 -4.44 -14.39
C PRO A 82 9.67 -4.98 -15.32
N ASP A 83 9.85 -4.34 -16.48
CA ASP A 83 10.99 -4.63 -17.35
C ASP A 83 12.25 -3.97 -16.75
N TYR A 84 12.95 -4.75 -15.92
CA TYR A 84 14.21 -4.38 -15.29
C TYR A 84 15.43 -4.71 -16.15
N ARG A 85 15.30 -4.89 -17.48
CA ARG A 85 16.47 -5.16 -18.35
C ARG A 85 17.54 -4.07 -18.28
N TRP A 86 17.17 -2.85 -17.87
CA TRP A 86 18.08 -1.73 -17.64
C TRP A 86 18.90 -1.85 -16.34
N LEU A 87 18.51 -2.68 -15.36
CA LEU A 87 19.23 -2.89 -14.10
C LEU A 87 20.45 -3.82 -14.23
N GLY A 88 20.83 -4.17 -15.46
CA GLY A 88 21.97 -5.03 -15.73
C GLY A 88 21.67 -6.51 -15.51
N ARG A 89 22.29 -7.36 -16.33
CA ARG A 89 22.23 -8.81 -16.17
C ARG A 89 23.02 -9.17 -14.91
N ALA A 90 22.43 -9.93 -13.98
CA ALA A 90 23.20 -10.54 -12.91
C ALA A 90 24.31 -11.39 -13.56
N THR A 91 25.55 -10.94 -13.47
CA THR A 91 26.72 -11.74 -13.84
C THR A 91 26.84 -12.83 -12.79
N SER A 92 26.57 -14.07 -13.20
CA SER A 92 26.93 -15.29 -12.45
C SER A 92 28.45 -15.42 -12.34
#